data_AF-A0A954WAC6-F1
#
_entry.id   AF-A0A954WAC6-F1
#
_cell.length_a   1.000
_cell.length_b   1.000
_cell.length_c   1.000
_cell.angle_alpha   90.00
_cell.angle_beta   90.00
_cell.angle_gamma   90.00
#
_symmetry.space_group_name_H-M   'P 1'
#
loop_
_entity.id
_entity.type
_entity.pdbx_description
1 polymer ?
#
loop_
_entity_poly.entity_id
_entity_poly.type
_entity_poly.pdbx_seq_one_letter_code
_entity_poly.pdbx_strand_id
1 'polypeptide(L)'
;AREVVRDGENGRLIMEEDQAQFQEAMRWVANSDEARRQALRDGALSTAQDFSMSLCARKMLDVYSNLTSARRQSSLDDSNWAALLRVIEEEWNIWSGLTHAVSDALFGADETEPDASPTQKAV
;
A
#
# COMPACT_ATOMS: atom_id res chain seq x y z
N ALA A 1 -4.73 -9.57 -4.41
CA ALA A 1 -4.69 -9.83 -2.96
C ALA A 1 -4.09 -8.61 -2.28
N ARG A 2 -4.65 -8.10 -1.18
CA ARG A 2 -4.00 -7.03 -0.40
C ARG A 2 -2.80 -7.68 0.29
N GLU A 3 -1.59 -7.42 -0.20
CA GLU A 3 -0.38 -8.18 0.13
C GLU A 3 0.00 -8.16 1.62
N VAL A 4 -0.49 -7.17 2.36
CA VAL A 4 -0.19 -6.99 3.79
C VAL A 4 -1.25 -7.61 4.70
N VAL A 5 -2.53 -7.63 4.31
CA VAL A 5 -3.61 -8.12 5.19
C VAL A 5 -4.15 -9.45 4.69
N ARG A 6 -4.09 -10.46 5.56
CA ARG A 6 -4.70 -11.78 5.44
C ARG A 6 -5.99 -11.81 6.25
N ASP A 7 -7.11 -11.96 5.55
CA ASP A 7 -8.44 -11.93 6.14
C ASP A 7 -8.58 -12.97 7.26
N GLY A 8 -9.04 -12.53 8.43
CA GLY A 8 -9.23 -13.38 9.62
C GLY A 8 -7.97 -13.72 10.42
N GLU A 9 -6.77 -13.45 9.89
CA GLU A 9 -5.49 -13.78 10.55
C GLU A 9 -4.84 -12.57 11.20
N ASN A 10 -4.67 -11.49 10.44
CA ASN A 10 -4.01 -10.26 10.91
C ASN A 10 -4.90 -9.02 10.71
N GLY A 11 -6.16 -9.23 10.36
CA GLY A 11 -7.15 -8.19 10.11
C GLY A 11 -8.42 -8.76 9.50
N ARG A 12 -9.32 -7.87 9.08
CA ARG A 12 -10.53 -8.22 8.33
C ARG A 12 -10.49 -7.49 7.00
N LEU A 13 -10.65 -8.22 5.90
CA LEU A 13 -10.63 -7.62 4.57
C LEU A 13 -12.05 -7.30 4.11
N ILE A 14 -12.23 -6.09 3.61
CA ILE A 14 -13.44 -5.66 2.93
C ILE A 14 -13.06 -5.54 1.45
N MET A 15 -13.79 -6.25 0.59
CA MET A 15 -13.44 -6.41 -0.82
C MET A 15 -14.00 -5.27 -1.69
N GLU A 16 -15.14 -4.74 -1.29
CA GLU A 16 -15.85 -3.69 -2.01
C GLU A 16 -16.14 -2.52 -1.07
N GLU A 17 -16.24 -1.31 -1.63
CA GLU A 17 -16.63 -0.13 -0.87
C GLU A 17 -18.14 -0.17 -0.56
N ASP A 18 -18.49 -1.06 0.36
CA ASP A 18 -19.86 -1.31 0.78
C ASP A 18 -20.02 -1.10 2.28
N GLN A 19 -21.00 -0.27 2.63
CA GLN A 19 -21.27 0.09 4.02
C GLN A 19 -21.73 -1.11 4.84
N ALA A 20 -22.49 -2.04 4.25
CA ALA A 20 -22.99 -3.22 4.98
C ALA A 20 -21.85 -4.18 5.33
N GLN A 21 -20.93 -4.44 4.39
CA GLN A 21 -19.71 -5.22 4.62
C GLN A 21 -18.83 -4.58 5.69
N PHE A 22 -18.68 -3.25 5.68
CA PHE A 22 -17.93 -2.55 6.72
C PHE A 22 -18.57 -2.73 8.11
N GLN A 23 -19.88 -2.57 8.22
CA GLN A 23 -20.58 -2.78 9.49
C GLN A 23 -20.47 -4.22 9.99
N GLU A 24 -20.55 -5.20 9.08
CA GLU A 24 -20.38 -6.61 9.42
C GLU A 24 -18.96 -6.89 9.93
N ALA A 25 -17.94 -6.37 9.25
CA ALA A 25 -16.55 -6.48 9.67
C ALA A 25 -16.33 -5.88 11.08
N MET A 26 -16.89 -4.70 11.36
CA MET A 26 -16.81 -4.06 12.67
C MET A 26 -17.52 -4.89 13.75
N ARG A 27 -18.72 -5.42 13.47
CA ARG A 27 -19.43 -6.32 14.39
C ARG A 27 -18.65 -7.60 14.66
N TRP A 28 -18.01 -8.17 13.64
CA TRP A 28 -17.19 -9.37 13.79
C TRP A 28 -16.02 -9.15 14.75
N VAL A 29 -15.30 -8.02 14.63
CA VAL A 29 -14.21 -7.68 15.55
C VAL A 29 -14.77 -7.42 16.96
N ALA A 30 -15.85 -6.65 17.09
CA ALA A 30 -16.45 -6.30 18.38
C ALA A 30 -16.97 -7.53 19.14
N ASN A 31 -17.52 -8.51 18.43
CA ASN A 31 -18.05 -9.74 19.01
C ASN A 31 -17.00 -10.85 19.16
N SER A 32 -15.75 -10.61 18.77
CA SER A 32 -14.67 -11.59 18.94
C SER A 32 -14.26 -11.72 20.41
N ASP A 33 -14.06 -12.95 20.85
CA ASP A 33 -13.51 -13.25 22.17
C ASP A 33 -12.08 -12.67 22.33
N GLU A 34 -11.60 -12.59 23.57
CA GLU A 34 -10.26 -12.03 23.85
C GLU A 34 -9.16 -12.84 23.17
N ALA A 35 -9.30 -14.16 23.08
CA ALA A 35 -8.31 -15.03 22.44
C ALA A 35 -8.14 -14.69 20.94
N ARG A 36 -9.26 -14.56 20.21
CA ARG A 36 -9.26 -14.14 18.81
C ARG A 36 -8.76 -12.72 18.64
N ARG A 37 -9.16 -11.79 19.52
CA ARG A 37 -8.64 -10.41 19.49
C ARG A 37 -7.13 -10.37 19.70
N GLN A 38 -6.60 -11.19 20.59
CA GLN A 38 -5.16 -11.28 20.80
C GLN A 38 -4.46 -11.90 19.59
N ALA A 39 -5.00 -12.99 19.03
CA ALA A 39 -4.45 -13.60 17.81
C ALA A 39 -4.39 -12.61 16.63
N LEU A 40 -5.43 -11.79 16.44
CA LEU A 40 -5.44 -10.75 15.41
C LEU A 40 -4.37 -9.68 15.64
N ARG A 41 -4.17 -9.24 16.90
CA ARG A 41 -3.12 -8.28 17.24
C ARG A 41 -1.73 -8.86 16.99
N ASP A 42 -1.50 -10.10 17.41
CA ASP A 42 -0.22 -10.78 17.23
C ASP A 42 0.08 -10.99 15.74
N GLY A 43 -0.91 -11.40 14.95
CA GLY A 43 -0.79 -11.52 13.49
C GLY A 43 -0.48 -10.19 12.81
N ALA A 44 -1.16 -9.11 13.21
CA ALA A 44 -0.91 -7.77 12.69
C ALA A 44 0.51 -7.28 13.04
N LEU A 45 0.94 -7.51 14.28
CA LEU A 45 2.27 -7.11 14.75
C LEU A 45 3.39 -7.91 14.09
N SER A 46 3.22 -9.22 13.91
CA SER A 46 4.14 -10.07 13.16
C SER A 46 4.29 -9.58 11.72
N THR A 47 3.17 -9.27 11.07
CA THR A 47 3.18 -8.73 9.71
C THR A 47 3.91 -7.38 9.66
N ALA A 48 3.62 -6.47 10.60
CA ALA A 48 4.30 -5.18 10.65
C ALA A 48 5.84 -5.32 10.80
N GLN A 49 6.31 -6.33 11.53
CA GLN A 49 7.75 -6.62 11.65
C GLN A 49 8.37 -7.09 10.32
N ASP A 50 7.68 -7.94 9.57
CA ASP A 50 8.10 -8.44 8.26
C ASP A 50 8.18 -7.33 7.18
N PHE A 51 7.45 -6.24 7.39
CA PHE A 51 7.47 -5.05 6.53
C PHE A 51 8.23 -3.87 7.18
N SER A 52 9.01 -4.11 8.23
CA SER A 52 9.82 -3.07 8.85
C SER A 52 10.83 -2.47 7.87
N MET A 53 11.05 -1.15 7.95
CA MET A 53 11.98 -0.42 7.08
C MET A 53 13.37 -1.06 7.05
N SER A 54 13.87 -1.52 8.21
CA SER A 54 15.16 -2.19 8.31
C SER A 54 15.21 -3.51 7.53
N LEU A 55 14.14 -4.31 7.54
CA LEU A 55 14.10 -5.57 6.79
C LEU A 55 13.96 -5.32 5.29
N CYS A 56 13.13 -4.36 4.89
CA CYS A 56 13.00 -3.94 3.50
C CYS A 56 14.31 -3.40 2.94
N ALA A 57 15.02 -2.56 3.69
CA ALA A 57 16.33 -2.05 3.31
C ALA A 57 17.37 -3.17 3.17
N ARG A 58 17.39 -4.15 4.08
CA ARG A 58 18.26 -5.33 3.96
C ARG A 58 17.96 -6.15 2.71
N LYS A 59 16.68 -6.49 2.47
CA LYS A 59 16.24 -7.22 1.26
C LYS A 59 16.68 -6.50 -0.01
N MET A 60 16.54 -5.17 -0.05
CA MET A 60 16.95 -4.36 -1.18
C MET A 60 18.47 -4.35 -1.36
N LEU A 61 19.23 -4.22 -0.27
CA LEU A 61 20.69 -4.31 -0.30
C LEU A 61 21.17 -5.68 -0.78
N ASP A 62 20.51 -6.76 -0.37
CA ASP A 62 20.84 -8.12 -0.84
C ASP A 62 20.67 -8.22 -2.36
N VAL A 63 19.58 -7.68 -2.92
CA VAL A 63 19.37 -7.61 -4.38
C VAL A 63 20.50 -6.82 -5.05
N TYR A 64 20.81 -5.60 -4.59
CA TYR A 64 21.90 -4.81 -5.16
C TYR A 64 23.27 -5.50 -5.05
N SER A 65 23.54 -6.16 -3.93
CA SER A 65 24.80 -6.90 -3.71
C SER A 65 24.94 -8.07 -4.68
N ASN A 66 23.86 -8.79 -4.95
CA ASN A 66 23.83 -9.88 -5.92
C ASN A 66 24.08 -9.36 -7.33
N LEU A 67 23.47 -8.22 -7.70
CA LEU A 67 23.64 -7.62 -9.03
C LEU A 67 25.06 -7.07 -9.25
N THR A 68 25.63 -6.42 -8.23
CA THR A 68 27.02 -5.94 -8.29
C THR A 68 28.04 -7.09 -8.31
N SER A 69 27.76 -8.19 -7.60
CA SER A 69 28.58 -9.40 -7.62
C SER A 69 28.50 -10.14 -8.97
N ALA A 70 27.30 -10.25 -9.54
CA ALA A 70 27.08 -10.78 -10.87
C ALA A 70 27.81 -9.94 -11.94
N ARG A 71 27.75 -8.60 -11.84
CA ARG A 71 28.50 -7.69 -12.72
C ARG A 71 30.02 -7.87 -12.64
N ARG A 72 30.56 -8.11 -11.44
CA ARG A 72 32.00 -8.38 -11.26
C ARG A 72 32.42 -9.68 -11.97
N GLN A 73 31.50 -10.64 -12.10
CA GLN A 73 31.71 -11.87 -12.86
C GLN A 73 31.39 -11.70 -14.36
N SER A 74 30.51 -10.75 -14.73
CA SER A 74 30.01 -10.53 -16.08
C SER A 74 30.50 -9.23 -16.73
N SER A 75 31.78 -8.88 -16.63
CA SER A 75 32.38 -7.65 -17.18
C SER A 75 32.28 -7.48 -18.72
N LEU A 76 31.27 -8.04 -19.38
CA LEU A 76 31.02 -8.00 -20.81
C LEU A 76 29.59 -7.62 -21.22
N ASP A 77 28.63 -7.37 -20.31
CA ASP A 77 27.25 -7.09 -20.76
C ASP A 77 26.48 -6.05 -19.91
N ASP A 78 26.58 -4.77 -20.31
CA ASP A 78 25.82 -3.64 -19.75
C ASP A 78 24.30 -3.73 -20.01
N SER A 79 23.85 -4.60 -20.94
CA SER A 79 22.43 -4.68 -21.34
C SER A 79 21.52 -5.25 -20.25
N ASN A 80 22.00 -6.24 -19.47
CA ASN A 80 21.23 -6.87 -18.40
C ASN A 80 20.98 -5.94 -17.21
N TRP A 81 21.92 -5.03 -16.91
CA TRP A 81 21.77 -4.06 -15.83
C TRP A 81 20.73 -2.98 -16.16
N ALA A 82 20.74 -2.49 -17.40
CA ALA A 82 19.74 -1.55 -17.87
C ALA A 82 18.32 -2.17 -17.87
N ALA A 83 18.20 -3.46 -18.22
CA ALA A 83 16.93 -4.18 -18.16
C ALA A 83 16.40 -4.33 -16.73
N LEU A 84 17.26 -4.64 -15.76
CA LEU A 84 16.87 -4.78 -14.36
C LEU A 84 16.50 -3.44 -13.71
N LEU A 85 17.24 -2.37 -14.00
CA LEU A 85 16.88 -1.03 -13.54
C LEU A 85 15.52 -0.58 -14.07
N ARG A 86 15.19 -0.92 -15.32
CA ARG A 86 13.86 -0.67 -15.89
C ARG A 86 12.74 -1.36 -15.13
N VAL A 87 12.94 -2.62 -14.73
CA VAL A 87 11.94 -3.35 -13.93
C VAL A 87 11.72 -2.67 -12.58
N ILE A 88 12.80 -2.24 -11.92
CA ILE A 88 12.71 -1.55 -10.62
C ILE A 88 12.02 -0.18 -10.77
N GLU A 89 12.31 0.55 -11.84
CA GLU A 89 11.69 1.84 -12.15
C GLU A 89 10.19 1.70 -12.42
N GLU A 90 9.79 0.65 -13.15
CA GLU A 90 8.38 0.34 -13.41
C GLU A 90 7.61 0.07 -12.10
N GLU A 91 8.16 -0.77 -11.22
CA GLU A 91 7.56 -1.08 -9.92
C GLU A 91 7.47 0.15 -9.01
N TRP A 92 8.49 1.02 -9.04
CA TRP A 92 8.48 2.28 -8.30
C TRP A 92 7.39 3.25 -8.81
N ASN A 93 7.18 3.31 -10.12
CA ASN A 93 6.11 4.12 -10.72
C ASN A 93 4.72 3.63 -10.29
N ILE A 94 4.53 2.32 -10.16
CA ILE A 94 3.26 1.74 -9.67
C ILE A 94 3.03 2.15 -8.20
N TRP A 95 4.05 2.03 -7.35
CA TRP A 95 3.94 2.39 -5.93
C TRP A 95 3.71 3.88 -5.70
N SER A 96 4.41 4.74 -6.45
CA SER A 96 4.25 6.19 -6.34
C SER A 96 2.88 6.66 -6.86
N GLY A 97 2.37 6.08 -7.94
CA GLY A 97 1.02 6.35 -8.44
C GLY A 97 -0.07 5.96 -7.44
N LEU A 98 0.07 4.80 -6.79
CA LEU A 98 -0.85 4.37 -5.72
C LEU A 98 -0.81 5.33 -4.52
N THR A 99 0.38 5.81 -4.14
CA THR A 99 0.54 6.78 -3.05
C THR A 99 -0.10 8.13 -3.37
N HIS A 100 0.02 8.59 -4.63
CA HIS A 100 -0.62 9.81 -5.09
C HIS A 100 -2.15 9.70 -5.09
N ALA A 101 -2.69 8.58 -5.58
CA ALA A 101 -4.14 8.34 -5.56
C ALA A 101 -4.71 8.28 -4.14
N VAL A 102 -3.98 7.68 -3.18
CA VAL A 102 -4.36 7.67 -1.76
C VAL A 102 -4.28 9.07 -1.15
N SER A 103 -3.28 9.87 -1.52
CA SER A 103 -3.16 11.28 -1.12
C SER A 103 -4.35 12.09 -1.65
N ASP A 104 -4.68 11.98 -2.93
CA ASP A 104 -5.81 12.69 -3.53
C ASP A 104 -7.15 12.28 -2.90
N ALA A 105 -7.34 11.00 -2.58
CA ALA A 105 -8.55 10.54 -1.91
C ALA A 105 -8.66 11.04 -0.44
N LEU A 106 -7.54 11.23 0.26
CA LEU A 106 -7.51 11.70 1.65
C LEU A 106 -7.50 13.23 1.77
N PHE A 107 -6.95 13.95 0.79
CA PHE A 107 -6.73 15.40 0.84
C PHE A 107 -7.45 16.19 -0.26
N GLY A 108 -8.10 15.53 -1.23
CA GLY A 108 -8.72 16.15 -2.41
C GLY A 108 -10.21 16.46 -2.31
N ALA A 109 -10.81 16.38 -1.12
CA ALA A 109 -12.19 16.80 -0.89
C ALA A 109 -12.24 18.12 -0.11
N ASP A 110 -11.80 19.20 -0.75
CA ASP A 110 -12.19 20.56 -0.33
C ASP A 110 -12.21 21.50 -1.54
N GLU A 111 -13.10 21.22 -2.49
CA GLU A 111 -13.60 22.25 -3.39
C GLU A 111 -15.11 22.39 -3.14
N THR A 112 -15.39 23.34 -2.25
CA THR A 112 -16.70 23.89 -1.92
C THR A 112 -17.50 24.24 -3.17
N GLU A 113 -18.64 23.60 -3.34
CA GLU A 113 -19.78 24.18 -4.04
C GLU A 113 -20.50 25.15 -3.09
N PRO A 114 -20.84 26.37 -3.55
CA PRO A 114 -22.11 26.95 -3.14
C PRO A 114 -22.95 27.33 -4.36
N ASP A 115 -24.03 26.57 -4.49
CA ASP A 115 -25.42 26.94 -4.74
C ASP A 115 -25.77 28.37 -5.22
N ALA A 116 -26.78 28.36 -6.09
CA ALA A 116 -27.39 29.40 -6.89
C ALA A 116 -27.88 30.67 -6.15
N SER A 117 -27.80 31.83 -6.83
CA SER A 117 -28.98 32.47 -7.44
C SER A 117 -28.72 33.88 -8.01
N PRO A 118 -29.57 34.37 -8.93
CA PRO A 118 -29.28 35.47 -9.86
C PRO A 118 -29.73 36.84 -9.34
N THR A 119 -29.03 37.93 -9.68
CA THR A 119 -29.62 39.28 -9.67
C THR A 119 -28.95 40.23 -10.66
N GLN A 120 -29.79 40.94 -11.40
CA GLN A 120 -29.53 42.01 -12.38
C GLN A 120 -28.75 43.20 -11.80
N LYS A 121 -27.90 43.86 -12.62
CA LYS A 121 -28.17 45.19 -13.24
C LYS A 121 -26.92 45.81 -13.90
N ALA A 122 -27.12 46.27 -15.14
CA ALA A 122 -26.70 47.54 -15.78
C ALA A 122 -25.29 48.12 -15.50
N VAL A 123 -24.51 48.34 -16.56
CA VAL A 123 -24.40 49.58 -17.37
C VAL A 123 -23.79 49.23 -18.72
#